data_AF-A0AA50GBK1-F1
#
_entry.id   AF-A0AA50GBK1-F1
#
_cell.length_a   1.000
_cell.length_b   1.000
_cell.length_c   1.000
_cell.angle_alpha   90.00
_cell.angle_beta   90.00
_cell.angle_gamma   90.00
#
_symmetry.space_group_name_H-M   'P 1'
#
loop_
_entity.id
_entity.type
_entity.pdbx_description
1 polymer ?
#
loop_
_entity_poly.entity_id
_entity_poly.type
_entity_poly.pdbx_seq_one_letter_code
_entity_poly.pdbx_strand_id
1 'polypeptide(L)'
;ESSTEMGTEATAHNAVEQIYGEGIEGFKSDFISRIWMTYRREFPTISGSTFTTDCGWGCMLRSGQMMLAQALVCHFLGRSWRWSPDKSVQNAREFQEDCLHRMIIKWFGDKSSVNSPLSIHQMVSLGESLGKKPGDWYGPASVAH
;
A
#
# COMPACT_ATOMS: atom_id res chain seq x y z
N GLU A 1 40.54 -32.79 37.12
CA GLU A 1 39.21 -32.17 37.07
C GLU A 1 39.38 -30.69 36.78
N SER A 2 38.88 -30.21 35.65
CA SER A 2 38.07 -29.00 35.59
C SER A 2 37.62 -28.83 34.15
N SER A 3 36.33 -29.03 33.97
CA SER A 3 35.63 -29.15 32.71
C SER A 3 35.47 -27.80 32.00
N THR A 4 35.48 -27.90 30.68
CA THR A 4 35.16 -26.86 29.71
C THR A 4 33.73 -26.33 29.92
N GLU A 5 33.57 -25.05 30.23
CA GLU A 5 32.33 -24.30 29.97
C GLU A 5 32.69 -23.02 29.20
N MET A 6 32.77 -23.17 27.88
CA MET A 6 32.64 -22.06 26.93
C MET A 6 31.82 -22.59 25.76
N GLY A 7 30.59 -22.08 25.55
CA GLY A 7 29.84 -22.50 24.37
C GLY A 7 28.39 -22.09 24.19
N THR A 8 27.77 -21.29 25.07
CA THR A 8 26.30 -21.07 24.98
C THR A 8 25.85 -19.61 24.85
N GLU A 9 26.67 -18.62 25.20
CA GLU A 9 26.24 -17.20 25.19
C GLU A 9 26.37 -16.52 23.82
N ALA A 10 27.40 -16.85 23.04
CA ALA A 10 27.63 -16.22 21.72
C ALA A 10 26.55 -16.60 20.68
N THR A 11 26.00 -17.81 20.79
CA THR A 11 24.92 -18.32 19.91
C THR A 11 23.57 -17.71 20.27
N ALA A 12 23.32 -17.44 21.55
CA ALA A 12 22.11 -16.78 22.01
C ALA A 12 22.09 -15.29 21.62
N HIS A 13 23.22 -14.58 21.74
CA HIS A 13 23.33 -13.18 21.28
C HIS A 13 23.08 -13.02 19.77
N ASN A 14 23.62 -13.91 18.95
CA ASN A 14 23.39 -13.90 17.50
C ASN A 14 21.95 -14.25 17.11
N ALA A 15 21.30 -15.18 17.83
CA ALA A 15 19.90 -15.52 17.59
C ALA A 15 18.96 -14.40 18.03
N VAL A 16 19.26 -13.73 19.14
CA VAL A 16 18.52 -12.55 19.63
C VAL A 16 18.71 -11.37 18.68
N GLU A 17 19.93 -11.08 18.18
CA GLU A 17 20.11 -10.06 17.11
C GLU A 17 19.42 -10.43 15.79
N GLN A 18 19.30 -11.71 15.43
CA GLN A 18 18.50 -12.14 14.27
C GLN A 18 17.00 -11.97 14.49
N ILE A 19 16.50 -12.15 15.73
CA ILE A 19 15.09 -11.97 16.09
C ILE A 19 14.75 -10.47 16.28
N TYR A 20 15.68 -9.66 16.78
CA TYR A 20 15.54 -8.22 17.00
C TYR A 20 16.10 -7.35 15.85
N GLY A 21 16.72 -7.95 14.83
CA GLY A 21 17.20 -7.28 13.62
C GLY A 21 16.08 -6.72 12.74
N GLU A 22 14.85 -7.16 12.98
CA GLU A 22 13.61 -6.53 12.48
C GLU A 22 12.89 -5.73 13.59
N GLY A 23 13.63 -5.08 14.49
CA GLY A 23 13.05 -4.23 15.53
C GLY A 23 12.29 -3.01 15.00
N ILE A 24 12.22 -1.94 15.79
CA ILE A 24 11.43 -0.74 15.42
C ILE A 24 11.80 -0.16 14.05
N GLU A 25 13.06 -0.26 13.63
CA GLU A 25 13.52 0.20 12.31
C GLU A 25 13.02 -0.70 11.17
N GLY A 26 12.97 -2.01 11.37
CA GLY A 26 12.36 -2.95 10.43
C GLY A 26 10.86 -2.67 10.25
N PHE A 27 10.15 -2.46 11.36
CA PHE A 27 8.75 -2.03 11.34
C PHE A 27 8.56 -0.70 10.61
N LYS A 28 9.34 0.33 10.93
CA LYS A 28 9.25 1.65 10.26
C LYS A 28 9.47 1.52 8.76
N SER A 29 10.50 0.79 8.35
CA SER A 29 10.79 0.53 6.93
C SER A 29 9.61 -0.17 6.25
N ASP A 30 9.04 -1.19 6.88
CA ASP A 30 7.87 -1.92 6.35
C ASP A 30 6.62 -1.05 6.25
N PHE A 31 6.36 -0.26 7.29
CA PHE A 31 5.19 0.59 7.43
C PHE A 31 5.22 1.76 6.42
N ILE A 32 6.36 2.44 6.28
CA ILE A 32 6.53 3.55 5.33
C ILE A 32 6.48 3.08 3.88
N SER A 33 6.78 1.80 3.63
CA SER A 33 6.70 1.20 2.28
C SER A 33 5.26 0.95 1.81
N ARG A 34 4.26 1.07 2.70
CA ARG A 34 2.86 0.83 2.34
C ARG A 34 2.32 2.01 1.55
N ILE A 35 1.63 1.74 0.44
CA ILE A 35 0.90 2.78 -0.29
C ILE A 35 -0.29 3.20 0.55
N TRP A 36 -0.19 4.39 1.13
CA TRP A 36 -1.22 4.96 1.98
C TRP A 36 -2.17 5.83 1.15
N MET A 37 -3.47 5.55 1.25
CA MET A 37 -4.51 6.33 0.58
C MET A 37 -5.46 6.92 1.60
N THR A 38 -5.65 8.22 1.49
CA THR A 38 -6.42 9.04 2.40
C THR A 38 -7.54 9.74 1.64
N TYR A 39 -8.42 10.42 2.39
CA TYR A 39 -9.36 11.34 1.78
C TYR A 39 -8.63 12.41 0.97
N ARG A 40 -9.27 12.80 -0.14
CA ARG A 40 -8.82 13.85 -1.03
C ARG A 40 -9.92 14.87 -1.28
N ARG A 41 -9.48 16.03 -1.74
CA ARG A 41 -10.30 17.17 -2.12
C ARG A 41 -9.79 17.66 -3.46
N GLU A 42 -10.61 18.42 -4.16
CA GLU A 42 -10.27 19.09 -5.41
C GLU A 42 -9.90 18.12 -6.55
N PHE A 43 -10.34 16.86 -6.46
CA PHE A 43 -10.33 15.98 -7.62
C PHE A 43 -11.45 16.39 -8.61
N PRO A 44 -11.34 16.03 -9.90
CA PRO A 44 -12.39 16.29 -10.88
C PRO A 44 -13.75 15.74 -10.42
N THR A 45 -14.85 16.42 -10.70
CA THR A 45 -16.18 15.99 -10.25
C THR A 45 -16.48 14.53 -10.60
N ILE A 46 -16.96 13.75 -9.63
CA ILE A 46 -17.41 12.37 -9.87
C ILE A 46 -18.70 12.40 -10.69
N SER A 47 -18.74 11.60 -11.76
CA SER A 47 -19.88 11.50 -12.67
C SER A 47 -21.20 11.29 -11.89
N GLY A 48 -22.26 11.98 -12.30
CA GLY A 48 -23.57 11.90 -11.64
C GLY A 48 -23.65 12.59 -10.28
N SER A 49 -22.69 13.44 -9.89
CA SER A 49 -22.71 14.17 -8.62
C SER A 49 -22.08 15.56 -8.71
N THR A 50 -21.99 16.25 -7.57
CA THR A 50 -21.21 17.48 -7.36
C THR A 50 -19.96 17.24 -6.50
N PHE A 51 -19.65 15.99 -6.15
CA PHE A 51 -18.53 15.68 -5.27
C PHE A 51 -17.19 15.85 -5.97
N THR A 52 -16.36 16.70 -5.38
CA THR A 52 -14.92 16.86 -5.65
C THR A 52 -14.08 16.41 -4.45
N THR A 53 -14.71 15.74 -3.50
CA THR A 53 -14.08 15.20 -2.29
C THR A 53 -14.76 13.93 -1.83
N ASP A 54 -13.97 13.03 -1.25
CA ASP A 54 -14.45 11.83 -0.58
C ASP A 54 -14.43 11.92 0.95
N CYS A 55 -14.10 13.11 1.49
CA CYS A 55 -14.15 13.36 2.93
C CYS A 55 -15.56 13.10 3.47
N GLY A 56 -15.65 12.21 4.47
CA GLY A 56 -16.89 11.89 5.17
C GLY A 56 -17.64 10.66 4.63
N TRP A 57 -17.23 10.07 3.51
CA TRP A 57 -17.90 8.89 2.94
C TRP A 57 -16.97 7.87 2.27
N GLY A 58 -15.79 8.27 1.80
CA GLY A 58 -14.89 7.43 1.01
C GLY A 58 -14.03 6.41 1.79
N CYS A 59 -14.14 6.30 3.12
CA CYS A 59 -13.14 5.58 3.92
C CYS A 59 -12.99 4.10 3.54
N MET A 60 -14.12 3.42 3.26
CA MET A 60 -14.08 2.02 2.85
C MET A 60 -13.49 1.85 1.45
N LEU A 61 -13.76 2.79 0.53
CA LEU A 61 -13.14 2.81 -0.79
C LEU A 61 -11.63 2.96 -0.66
N ARG A 62 -11.15 3.92 0.15
CA ARG A 62 -9.71 4.09 0.42
C ARG A 62 -9.07 2.85 1.06
N SER A 63 -9.79 2.19 1.97
CA SER A 63 -9.34 0.94 2.58
C SER A 63 -9.22 -0.18 1.56
N GLY A 64 -10.19 -0.32 0.66
CA GLY A 64 -10.13 -1.26 -0.47
C GLY A 64 -8.99 -0.95 -1.43
N GLN A 65 -8.76 0.33 -1.76
CA GLN A 65 -7.64 0.73 -2.60
C GLN A 65 -6.29 0.39 -1.95
N MET A 66 -6.11 0.64 -0.64
CA MET A 66 -4.87 0.27 0.07
C MET A 66 -4.65 -1.25 0.09
N MET A 67 -5.72 -2.03 0.30
CA MET A 67 -5.64 -3.49 0.29
C MET A 67 -5.23 -4.01 -1.10
N LEU A 68 -5.85 -3.49 -2.16
CA LEU A 68 -5.50 -3.87 -3.54
C LEU A 68 -4.09 -3.39 -3.92
N ALA A 69 -3.71 -2.17 -3.55
CA ALA A 69 -2.36 -1.64 -3.77
C ALA A 69 -1.31 -2.53 -3.09
N GLN A 70 -1.58 -3.00 -1.88
CA GLN A 70 -0.70 -3.93 -1.18
C GLN A 70 -0.59 -5.27 -1.92
N ALA A 71 -1.69 -5.81 -2.46
CA ALA A 71 -1.66 -7.02 -3.26
C ALA A 71 -0.80 -6.84 -4.52
N LEU A 72 -0.93 -5.70 -5.21
CA LEU A 72 -0.14 -5.37 -6.40
C LEU A 72 1.35 -5.20 -6.07
N VAL A 73 1.68 -4.55 -4.95
CA VAL A 73 3.08 -4.46 -4.47
C VAL A 73 3.63 -5.85 -4.20
N CYS A 74 2.91 -6.71 -3.47
CA CYS A 74 3.34 -8.08 -3.23
C CYS A 74 3.52 -8.88 -4.52
N HIS A 75 2.63 -8.69 -5.51
CA HIS A 75 2.65 -9.41 -6.77
C HIS A 75 3.82 -9.00 -7.68
N PHE A 76 4.06 -7.69 -7.82
CA PHE A 76 5.07 -7.18 -8.76
C PHE A 76 6.46 -6.96 -8.14
N LEU A 77 6.54 -6.64 -6.86
CA LEU A 77 7.78 -6.29 -6.16
C LEU A 77 8.19 -7.31 -5.09
N GLY A 78 7.24 -8.11 -4.60
CA GLY A 78 7.45 -9.09 -3.52
C GLY A 78 7.23 -8.51 -2.12
N ARG A 79 6.89 -9.37 -1.15
CA ARG A 79 6.61 -8.96 0.25
C ARG A 79 7.82 -8.35 0.97
N SER A 80 9.03 -8.77 0.59
CA SER A 80 10.28 -8.29 1.18
C SER A 80 10.75 -6.95 0.60
N TRP A 81 10.11 -6.45 -0.46
CA TRP A 81 10.45 -5.14 -1.02
C TRP A 81 10.15 -4.02 -0.01
N ARG A 82 11.01 -2.98 -0.02
CA ARG A 82 10.88 -1.79 0.81
C ARG A 82 11.14 -0.55 -0.02
N TRP A 83 10.30 0.46 0.16
CA TRP A 83 10.50 1.79 -0.43
C TRP A 83 11.61 2.52 0.33
N SER A 84 12.49 3.21 -0.41
CA SER A 84 13.59 3.98 0.16
C SER A 84 13.79 5.25 -0.67
N PRO A 85 13.11 6.37 -0.34
CA PRO A 85 13.14 7.59 -1.14
C PRO A 85 14.54 8.22 -1.24
N ASP A 86 15.36 8.07 -0.20
CA ASP A 86 16.67 8.71 -0.10
C ASP A 86 17.79 7.90 -0.76
N LYS A 87 17.51 6.67 -1.21
CA LYS A 87 18.49 5.83 -1.89
C LYS A 87 18.47 6.13 -3.38
N SER A 88 19.62 6.45 -3.95
CA SER A 88 19.78 6.52 -5.39
C SER A 88 19.69 5.12 -6.00
N VAL A 89 19.05 5.03 -7.17
CA VAL A 89 18.95 3.79 -7.95
C VAL A 89 20.33 3.37 -8.42
N GLN A 90 20.77 2.17 -8.05
CA GLN A 90 22.12 1.67 -8.33
C GLN A 90 22.19 0.75 -9.54
N ASN A 91 21.09 0.09 -9.90
CA ASN A 91 21.08 -0.95 -10.91
C ASN A 91 19.74 -1.02 -11.67
N ALA A 92 19.75 -1.78 -12.76
CA ALA A 92 18.57 -1.94 -13.63
C ALA A 92 17.36 -2.54 -12.90
N ARG A 93 17.58 -3.42 -11.91
CA ARG A 93 16.51 -4.02 -11.12
C ARG A 93 15.83 -2.98 -10.24
N GLU A 94 16.60 -2.19 -9.48
CA GLU A 94 16.06 -1.11 -8.65
C GLU A 94 15.33 -0.05 -9.49
N PHE A 95 15.84 0.24 -10.69
CA PHE A 95 15.16 1.14 -11.64
C PHE A 95 13.79 0.59 -12.05
N GLN A 96 13.72 -0.70 -12.37
CA GLN A 96 12.49 -1.36 -12.74
C GLN A 96 11.50 -1.40 -11.57
N GLU A 97 11.98 -1.69 -10.35
CA GLU A 97 11.16 -1.70 -9.13
C GLU A 97 10.57 -0.31 -8.84
N ASP A 98 11.35 0.77 -8.96
CA ASP A 98 10.84 2.15 -8.84
C ASP A 98 9.78 2.46 -9.91
N CYS A 99 10.01 2.05 -11.16
CA CYS A 99 9.04 2.22 -12.25
C CYS A 99 7.72 1.49 -11.94
N LEU A 100 7.79 0.23 -11.48
CA LEU A 100 6.63 -0.56 -11.11
C LEU A 100 5.88 0.05 -9.92
N HIS A 101 6.59 0.48 -8.87
CA HIS A 101 6.00 1.14 -7.72
C HIS A 101 5.24 2.42 -8.12
N ARG A 102 5.85 3.27 -8.95
CA ARG A 102 5.21 4.49 -9.48
C ARG A 102 4.01 4.17 -10.36
N MET A 103 4.09 3.11 -11.16
CA MET A 103 2.97 2.65 -11.98
C MET A 103 1.78 2.21 -11.12
N ILE A 104 2.03 1.42 -10.05
CA ILE A 104 1.00 1.01 -9.10
C ILE A 104 0.33 2.25 -8.49
N ILE A 105 1.10 3.20 -7.97
CA ILE A 105 0.55 4.46 -7.42
C ILE A 105 -0.32 5.19 -8.46
N LYS A 106 0.18 5.32 -9.69
CA LYS A 106 -0.52 6.02 -10.77
C LYS A 106 -1.89 5.42 -11.07
N TRP A 107 -2.05 4.10 -10.94
CA TRP A 107 -3.33 3.43 -11.16
C TRP A 107 -4.44 3.88 -10.19
N PHE A 108 -4.09 4.40 -9.01
CA PHE A 108 -5.07 4.85 -8.01
C PHE A 108 -5.32 6.37 -8.02
N GLY A 109 -4.70 7.12 -8.93
CA GLY A 109 -4.87 8.58 -8.99
C GLY A 109 -6.33 9.01 -9.08
N ASP A 110 -6.74 10.04 -8.33
CA ASP A 110 -8.14 10.47 -8.18
C ASP A 110 -8.70 11.21 -9.39
N LYS A 111 -8.75 10.53 -10.55
CA LYS A 111 -9.35 11.04 -11.77
C LYS A 111 -9.90 9.89 -12.60
N SER A 112 -10.98 10.15 -13.32
CA SER A 112 -11.42 9.26 -14.40
C SER A 112 -10.42 9.32 -15.54
N SER A 113 -9.59 8.28 -15.69
CA SER A 113 -8.57 8.18 -16.73
C SER A 113 -8.17 6.73 -16.93
N VAL A 114 -7.83 6.37 -18.18
CA VAL A 114 -7.21 5.07 -18.52
C VAL A 114 -5.90 4.81 -17.76
N ASN A 115 -5.25 5.88 -17.30
CA ASN A 115 -4.03 5.82 -16.51
C ASN A 115 -4.30 5.57 -15.01
N SER A 116 -5.55 5.69 -14.56
CA SER A 116 -5.97 5.53 -13.17
C SER A 116 -7.21 4.62 -13.06
N PRO A 117 -7.11 3.35 -13.53
CA PRO A 117 -8.23 2.42 -13.57
C PRO A 117 -8.72 1.96 -12.19
N LEU A 118 -7.98 2.26 -11.13
CA LEU A 118 -8.33 1.93 -9.73
C LEU A 118 -8.64 3.20 -8.93
N SER A 119 -8.93 4.30 -9.61
CA SER A 119 -9.34 5.57 -9.00
C SER A 119 -10.66 5.44 -8.24
N ILE A 120 -10.90 6.37 -7.31
CA ILE A 120 -12.19 6.44 -6.62
C ILE A 120 -13.35 6.67 -7.61
N HIS A 121 -13.13 7.41 -8.69
CA HIS A 121 -14.10 7.60 -9.78
C HIS A 121 -14.51 6.26 -10.38
N GLN A 122 -13.53 5.39 -10.67
CA GLN A 122 -13.80 4.09 -11.26
C GLN A 122 -14.50 3.16 -10.27
N MET A 123 -14.07 3.14 -9.01
CA MET A 123 -14.73 2.33 -7.98
C MET A 123 -16.20 2.73 -7.79
N VAL A 124 -16.49 4.04 -7.76
CA VAL A 124 -17.87 4.53 -7.65
C VAL A 124 -18.69 4.16 -8.89
N SER A 125 -18.13 4.32 -10.09
CA SER A 125 -18.79 3.92 -11.34
C SER A 125 -19.12 2.43 -11.38
N LEU A 126 -18.22 1.55 -10.90
CA LEU A 126 -18.50 0.12 -10.81
C LEU A 126 -19.59 -0.18 -9.77
N GLY A 127 -19.56 0.54 -8.64
CA GLY A 127 -20.56 0.42 -7.57
C GLY A 127 -21.99 0.77 -8.00
N GLU A 128 -22.17 1.54 -9.08
CA GLU A 128 -23.50 1.86 -9.64
C GLU A 128 -24.28 0.59 -10.00
N SER A 129 -23.59 -0.45 -10.49
CA SER A 129 -24.19 -1.75 -10.79
C SER A 129 -24.74 -2.47 -9.55
N LEU A 130 -24.22 -2.13 -8.37
CA LEU A 130 -24.66 -2.60 -7.05
C LEU A 130 -25.63 -1.61 -6.38
N GLY A 131 -26.12 -0.61 -7.11
CA GLY A 131 -27.02 0.42 -6.61
C GLY A 131 -26.35 1.48 -5.73
N LYS A 132 -25.01 1.55 -5.71
CA LYS A 132 -24.26 2.57 -4.96
C LYS A 132 -24.13 3.86 -5.76
N LYS A 133 -24.14 4.98 -5.05
CA LYS A 133 -23.96 6.33 -5.61
C LYS A 133 -22.77 7.04 -4.97
N PRO A 134 -22.23 8.09 -5.61
CA PRO A 134 -21.28 8.99 -4.95
C PRO A 134 -21.85 9.49 -3.60
N GLY A 135 -21.10 9.37 -2.51
CA GLY A 135 -21.57 9.71 -1.16
C GLY A 135 -22.09 8.54 -0.32
N ASP A 136 -22.42 7.40 -0.94
CA ASP A 136 -22.90 6.23 -0.19
C ASP A 136 -21.78 5.54 0.59
N TRP A 137 -22.15 4.95 1.72
CA TRP A 137 -21.27 4.09 2.49
C TRP A 137 -21.12 2.72 1.83
N TYR A 138 -19.88 2.29 1.65
CA TYR A 138 -19.52 0.95 1.20
C TYR A 138 -19.20 0.08 2.41
N GLY A 139 -19.71 -1.15 2.42
CA GLY A 139 -19.25 -2.19 3.35
C GLY A 139 -18.12 -3.01 2.72
N PRO A 140 -17.41 -3.85 3.52
CA PRO A 140 -16.32 -4.68 3.01
C PRO A 140 -16.71 -5.58 1.82
N ALA A 141 -17.91 -6.16 1.85
CA ALA A 141 -18.40 -6.99 0.75
C ALA A 141 -18.64 -6.18 -0.53
N SER A 142 -19.20 -4.97 -0.41
CA SER A 142 -19.49 -4.11 -1.57
C SER A 142 -18.24 -3.53 -2.22
N VAL A 143 -17.16 -3.31 -1.46
CA VAL A 143 -15.90 -2.79 -2.02
C VAL A 143 -15.07 -3.91 -2.68
N ALA A 144 -15.28 -5.16 -2.27
CA ALA A 144 -14.56 -6.32 -2.79
C ALA A 144 -15.16 -6.88 -4.09
N HIS A 145 -16.46 -6.66 -4.31
CA HIS A 145 -17.19 -7.08 -5.51
C HIS A 145 -17.07 -6.03 -6.62
#